data_AF-A0A964DY99-F1
#
_entry.id   AF-A0A964DY99-F1
#
_cell.length_a   1.000
_cell.length_b   1.000
_cell.length_c   1.000
_cell.angle_alpha   90.00
_cell.angle_beta   90.00
_cell.angle_gamma   90.00
#
_symmetry.space_group_name_H-M   'P 1'
#
loop_
_entity.id
_entity.type
_entity.pdbx_description
1 polymer ?
#
loop_
_entity_poly.entity_id
_entity_poly.type
_entity_poly.pdbx_seq_one_letter_code
_entity_poly.pdbx_strand_id
1 'polypeptide(L)' 'MDKDRSAGIGHQIKGSVKEAAGKVTGDHKLEAEGKLEKAGGKVQNAYGSAKDSVRDAARKH' A
#
# COMPACT_ATOMS: atom_id res chain seq x y z
N MET A 1 -7.21 17.42 -0.23
CA MET A 1 -5.82 16.97 -0.43
C MET A 1 -5.58 15.85 0.55
N ASP A 2 -5.76 14.65 0.03
CA ASP A 2 -6.36 13.53 0.73
C ASP A 2 -5.30 12.68 1.42
N LYS A 3 -5.38 12.60 2.75
CA LYS A 3 -4.44 11.84 3.60
C LYS A 3 -4.35 10.35 3.22
N ASP A 4 -5.42 9.80 2.64
CA ASP A 4 -5.50 8.41 2.20
C ASP A 4 -4.54 8.09 1.03
N ARG A 5 -4.30 9.05 0.12
CA ARG A 5 -3.38 8.85 -1.02
C ARG A 5 -1.93 8.78 -0.55
N SER A 6 -1.57 9.59 0.44
CA SER A 6 -0.23 9.61 1.04
C SER A 6 0.08 8.34 1.84
N ALA A 7 -0.93 7.77 2.53
CA ALA A 7 -0.77 6.54 3.30
C ALA A 7 -0.44 5.33 2.40
N GLY A 8 -1.13 5.21 1.25
CA GLY A 8 -0.87 4.15 0.27
C GLY A 8 0.53 4.24 -0.36
N ILE A 9 1.00 5.45 -0.64
CA ILE A 9 2.35 5.70 -1.16
C ILE A 9 3.42 5.35 -0.11
N GLY A 10 3.20 5.72 1.15
CA GLY A 10 4.11 5.40 2.25
C GLY A 10 4.33 3.88 2.43
N HIS A 11 3.26 3.09 2.36
CA HIS A 11 3.35 1.62 2.44
C HIS A 11 4.10 1.00 1.23
N GLN A 12 3.87 1.52 0.01
CA GLN A 12 4.62 1.05 -1.16
C GLN A 12 6.12 1.36 -1.04
N ILE A 13 6.48 2.57 -0.62
CA ILE A 13 7.88 2.97 -0.45
C ILE A 13 8.54 2.11 0.61
N LYS A 14 7.89 1.95 1.78
CA LYS A 14 8.41 1.13 2.88
C LYS A 14 8.61 -0.33 2.48
N GLY A 15 7.64 -0.92 1.80
CA GLY A 15 7.76 -2.27 1.26
C GLY A 15 8.85 -2.40 0.21
N SER A 16 9.04 -1.40 -0.66
CA SER A 16 10.17 -1.36 -1.61
C SER A 16 11.52 -1.32 -0.93
N VAL A 17 11.66 -0.51 0.12
CA VAL A 17 12.90 -0.40 0.89
C VAL A 17 13.20 -1.72 1.60
N LYS A 18 12.21 -2.34 2.26
CA LYS A 18 12.38 -3.67 2.89
C LYS A 18 12.75 -4.76 1.89
N GLU A 19 12.10 -4.78 0.73
CA GLU A 19 12.41 -5.76 -0.33
C GLU A 19 13.84 -5.59 -0.86
N ALA A 20 14.24 -4.35 -1.14
CA ALA A 20 15.58 -4.03 -1.63
C ALA A 20 16.64 -4.32 -0.57
N ALA A 21 16.41 -3.91 0.68
CA ALA A 21 17.31 -4.19 1.78
C ALA A 21 17.46 -5.69 2.00
N GLY A 22 16.38 -6.47 1.97
CA GLY A 22 16.42 -7.93 2.15
C GLY A 22 17.20 -8.63 1.04
N LYS A 23 17.03 -8.19 -0.21
CA LYS A 23 17.86 -8.68 -1.33
C LYS A 23 19.34 -8.36 -1.17
N VAL A 24 19.67 -7.16 -0.71
CA VAL A 24 21.07 -6.70 -0.54
C VAL A 24 21.74 -7.40 0.64
N THR A 25 21.01 -7.61 1.74
CA THR A 25 21.54 -8.27 2.94
C THR A 25 21.41 -9.79 2.91
N GLY A 26 20.69 -10.35 1.93
CA GLY A 26 20.37 -11.79 1.87
C GLY A 26 19.31 -12.23 2.88
N ASP A 27 18.57 -11.30 3.47
CA ASP A 27 17.52 -11.59 4.44
C ASP A 27 16.18 -11.85 3.73
N HIS A 28 15.87 -13.14 3.56
CA HIS A 28 14.61 -13.59 2.96
C HIS A 28 13.36 -13.17 3.74
N LYS A 29 13.47 -12.99 5.06
CA LYS A 29 12.34 -12.55 5.88
C LYS A 29 12.03 -11.09 5.59
N LEU A 30 13.07 -10.25 5.51
CA LEU A 30 12.94 -8.84 5.16
C LEU A 30 12.39 -8.65 3.73
N GLU A 31 12.84 -9.48 2.78
CA GLU A 31 12.30 -9.47 1.41
C GLU A 31 10.80 -9.83 1.39
N ALA A 32 10.43 -10.91 2.09
CA ALA A 32 9.05 -11.36 2.17
C ALA A 32 8.14 -10.33 2.85
N GLU A 33 8.60 -9.73 3.95
CA GLU A 33 7.89 -8.63 4.61
C GLU A 33 7.66 -7.43 3.67
N GLY A 34 8.67 -7.06 2.88
CA GLY A 34 8.55 -5.97 1.90
C GLY A 34 7.53 -6.25 0.81
N LYS A 35 7.51 -7.47 0.26
CA LYS A 35 6.51 -7.93 -0.72
C LYS A 35 5.10 -7.95 -0.13
N LEU A 36 4.96 -8.46 1.09
CA LEU A 36 3.66 -8.52 1.79
C LEU A 36 3.12 -7.12 2.10
N GLU A 37 3.96 -6.19 2.57
CA GLU A 37 3.57 -4.79 2.80
C GLU A 37 3.11 -4.10 1.50
N LYS A 38 3.83 -4.29 0.38
CA LYS A 38 3.41 -3.78 -0.93
C LYS A 38 2.07 -4.35 -1.37
N ALA A 39 1.88 -5.66 -1.23
CA ALA A 39 0.67 -6.35 -1.64
C ALA A 39 -0.53 -5.89 -0.79
N GLY A 40 -0.39 -5.87 0.53
CA GLY A 40 -1.40 -5.37 1.46
C GLY A 40 -1.76 -3.91 1.20
N GLY A 41 -0.76 -3.05 0.98
CA GLY A 41 -0.97 -1.64 0.66
C GLY A 41 -1.73 -1.43 -0.67
N LYS A 42 -1.47 -2.23 -1.70
CA LYS A 42 -2.23 -2.18 -2.96
C LYS A 42 -3.68 -2.61 -2.78
N VAL A 43 -3.91 -3.70 -2.04
CA VAL A 43 -5.27 -4.20 -1.76
C VAL A 43 -6.07 -3.18 -0.96
N GLN A 44 -5.47 -2.60 0.08
CA GLN A 44 -6.12 -1.56 0.89
C GLN A 44 -6.42 -0.30 0.08
N ASN A 45 -5.52 0.10 -0.83
CA ASN A 45 -5.74 1.26 -1.68
C ASN A 45 -6.86 1.02 -2.70
N ALA A 46 -6.91 -0.17 -3.31
CA ALA A 46 -8.00 -0.55 -4.21
C ALA A 46 -9.35 -0.61 -3.48
N TYR A 47 -9.39 -1.22 -2.31
CA TYR A 47 -10.59 -1.30 -1.47
C TYR A 47 -11.05 0.09 -1.00
N GLY A 48 -10.11 0.93 -0.56
CA GLY A 48 -10.36 2.33 -0.18
C GLY A 48 -10.93 3.14 -1.35
N SER A 49 -10.32 3.03 -2.53
CA SER A 49 -10.77 3.73 -3.75
C SER A 49 -12.17 3.29 -4.18
N ALA A 50 -12.47 1.99 -4.11
CA ALA A 50 -13.80 1.48 -4.42
C ALA A 50 -14.85 1.96 -3.42
N LYS A 51 -14.56 1.89 -2.11
CA LYS A 51 -15.45 2.37 -1.05
C LYS A 51 -15.69 3.88 -1.16
N ASP A 52 -14.65 4.66 -1.47
CA ASP A 52 -14.75 6.10 -1.62
C ASP A 52 -15.60 6.47 -2.85
N SER A 53 -15.40 5.77 -3.98
CA SER A 53 -16.22 5.96 -5.18
C SER A 53 -17.71 5.68 -4.93
N VAL A 54 -18.02 4.61 -4.18
CA VAL A 54 -19.40 4.29 -3.78
C VAL A 54 -19.96 5.36 -2.84
N ARG A 55 -19.15 5.86 -1.89
CA ARG A 55 -19.58 6.92 -0.95
C ARG A 55 -19.84 8.24 -1.67
N ASP A 56 -19.03 8.59 -2.66
CA ASP A 56 -19.19 9.81 -3.46
C ASP A 56 -20.46 9.74 -4.31
N ALA A 57 -20.72 8.59 -4.94
CA ALA A 57 -21.96 8.34 -5.68
C ALA A 57 -23.21 8.43 -4.79
N ALA A 58 -23.14 7.92 -3.56
CA ALA A 58 -24.24 7.99 -2.59
C ALA A 58 -24.47 9.39 -1.99
N ARG A 59 -23.43 10.25 -1.95
CA ARG A 59 -23.54 11.64 -1.46
C ARG A 59 -24.06 12.62 -2.50
N LYS A 60 -24.03 12.26 -3.79
CA LYS A 60 -24.42 13.13 -4.89
C LYS A 60 -25.93 13.06 -5.23
N HIS A 61 -26.70 12.34 -4.42
CA HIS A 61 -28.14 12.13 -4.55
C HIS A 61 -28.88 12.64 -3.32
#